data_AF-A0A445KUP5-F1
#
_entry.id   AF-A0A445KUP5-F1
#
_cell.length_a   1.000
_cell.length_b   1.000
_cell.length_c   1.000
_cell.angle_alpha   90.00
_cell.angle_beta   90.00
_cell.angle_gamma   90.00
#
_symmetry.space_group_name_H-M   'P 1'
#
loop_
_entity.id
_entity.type
_entity.pdbx_description
1 polymer ?
#
loop_
_entity_poly.entity_id
_entity_poly.type
_entity_poly.pdbx_seq_one_letter_code
_entity_poly.pdbx_strand_id
1 'polypeptide(L)'
;MASLCALNYPPARRDDSVVEDYHGVKIADPYRWLEDPDAEEVKEFVAKQVQLTDSVLQKCETRGKLRETITKLFDHPRYDAPFRRANKYFYFHNTGLQPQNILYVQESLEGEAEALLDPNTFSEDGTVSLSTLSVSEDAKYLAYALSSSGSDWTTIKVMRIEDRNVEPDTLSWVKFSSISWTHDGKGFFYSRYPAPKDGEVVDAGTETNANLHHQLYYHFLGTDQSEDILCWRDPENPKYTFGGSVTDDGKYILLHIAEGCDPVNKLYYCDLSKLPNALEGFRNGNSLLPFAKLIDNFDAQYEAIANDDTVFTFLTNKDAPKYKIVRVDLKEPTAWADVLQESEKDVLESACAVNGNQLIVSYLSDVKYLLQVRDLKTGSLLHQLPIEIGSVSEISARREDSVVFIGFTSFLTPGIIYQCNLGTEIPDMKIFREIVVPGFDRSEFHVKQDFVTSKDGTKIPMFIVAKKDITLDGSHPCLLYGYGGFNINITPYFSVSRIVLTRHLGVVFSIANIRGGGEYGEEWHKAGSLARKQNCFDDFISAAEYLVSTGYTQPKKLCIEGGSNGGLLVGACINQRPDLFGCALAHVGVMDMLRFHKFTIGFFRSVMSSMLFI
;
A
#
# COMPACT_ATOMS: atom_id res chain seq x y z
N MET A 1 12.33 0.23 -42.37
CA MET A 1 11.28 -0.51 -41.64
C MET A 1 11.57 -1.98 -41.85
N ALA A 2 12.08 -2.68 -40.84
CA ALA A 2 12.12 -4.13 -40.90
C ALA A 2 10.66 -4.61 -40.97
N SER A 3 10.30 -5.38 -42.00
CA SER A 3 9.00 -6.04 -42.06
C SER A 3 8.82 -6.81 -40.76
N LEU A 4 7.85 -6.42 -39.93
CA LEU A 4 7.44 -7.24 -38.79
C LEU A 4 7.12 -8.63 -39.37
N CYS A 5 7.95 -9.63 -39.08
CA CYS A 5 7.57 -11.01 -39.34
C CYS A 5 6.21 -11.24 -38.67
N ALA A 6 5.29 -11.88 -39.39
CA ALA A 6 4.00 -12.23 -38.82
C ALA A 6 4.22 -12.97 -37.48
N LEU A 7 3.53 -12.53 -36.44
CA LEU A 7 3.59 -13.19 -35.13
C LEU A 7 2.78 -14.48 -35.22
N ASN A 8 3.38 -15.58 -34.78
CA ASN A 8 2.71 -16.87 -34.67
C ASN A 8 2.16 -17.01 -33.25
N TYR A 9 0.90 -16.62 -33.05
CA TYR A 9 0.25 -16.75 -31.76
C TYR A 9 0.06 -18.23 -31.39
N PRO A 10 0.31 -18.62 -30.13
CA PRO A 10 0.06 -19.98 -29.71
C PRO A 10 -1.45 -20.27 -29.76
N PRO A 11 -1.86 -21.46 -30.20
CA PRO A 11 -3.26 -21.84 -30.18
C PRO A 11 -3.77 -21.89 -28.74
N ALA A 12 -4.95 -21.34 -28.51
CA ALA A 12 -5.70 -21.47 -27.27
C ALA A 12 -7.01 -22.20 -27.57
N ARG A 13 -7.26 -23.34 -26.91
CA ARG A 13 -8.51 -24.08 -27.09
C ARG A 13 -9.67 -23.21 -26.66
N ARG A 14 -10.73 -23.20 -27.47
CA ARG A 14 -12.01 -22.58 -27.13
C ARG A 14 -12.99 -23.65 -26.68
N ASP A 15 -13.66 -23.41 -25.57
CA ASP A 15 -14.79 -24.20 -25.11
C ASP A 15 -16.08 -23.38 -25.24
N ASP A 16 -16.64 -23.34 -26.45
CA ASP A 16 -17.86 -22.57 -26.74
C ASP A 16 -19.11 -23.13 -26.03
N SER A 17 -18.99 -24.23 -25.26
CA SER A 17 -20.09 -24.77 -24.44
C SER A 17 -20.27 -24.03 -23.12
N VAL A 18 -19.25 -23.29 -22.66
CA VAL A 18 -19.30 -22.52 -21.41
C VAL A 18 -20.01 -21.19 -21.66
N VAL A 19 -21.28 -21.14 -21.23
CA VAL A 19 -22.12 -19.93 -21.30
C VAL A 19 -22.84 -19.76 -19.97
N GLU A 20 -22.69 -18.59 -19.35
CA GLU A 20 -23.42 -18.22 -18.13
C GLU A 20 -24.54 -17.23 -18.47
N ASP A 21 -25.66 -17.33 -17.76
CA ASP A 21 -26.78 -16.41 -17.88
C ASP A 21 -26.76 -15.45 -16.68
N TYR A 22 -26.49 -14.17 -16.97
CA TYR A 22 -26.51 -13.09 -15.99
C TYR A 22 -27.77 -12.25 -16.21
N HIS A 23 -28.81 -12.51 -15.42
CA HIS A 23 -30.07 -11.76 -15.44
C HIS A 23 -30.75 -11.70 -16.83
N GLY A 24 -30.69 -12.79 -17.59
CA GLY A 24 -31.24 -12.92 -18.95
C GLY A 24 -30.23 -12.62 -20.06
N VAL A 25 -29.02 -12.18 -19.73
CA VAL A 25 -27.93 -11.94 -20.71
C VAL A 25 -26.99 -13.14 -20.72
N LYS A 26 -26.93 -13.83 -21.86
CA LYS A 26 -26.02 -14.96 -22.07
C LYS A 26 -24.62 -14.46 -22.41
N ILE A 27 -23.63 -14.85 -21.61
CA ILE A 27 -22.23 -14.47 -21.76
C ILE A 27 -21.40 -15.75 -21.91
N ALA A 28 -20.74 -15.90 -23.07
CA ALA A 28 -19.84 -17.02 -23.32
C ALA A 28 -18.46 -16.78 -22.69
N ASP A 29 -17.89 -17.81 -22.08
CA ASP A 29 -16.55 -17.78 -21.50
C ASP A 29 -15.70 -18.96 -22.01
N PRO A 30 -15.26 -18.90 -23.28
CA PRO A 30 -14.63 -20.02 -23.96
C PRO A 30 -13.25 -20.39 -23.42
N TYR A 31 -12.68 -19.59 -22.52
CA TYR A 31 -11.36 -19.81 -21.94
C TYR A 31 -11.42 -20.05 -20.43
N ARG A 32 -12.59 -20.42 -19.89
CA ARG A 32 -12.79 -20.79 -18.48
C ARG A 32 -11.75 -21.77 -17.93
N TRP A 33 -11.23 -22.65 -18.78
CA TRP A 33 -10.18 -23.61 -18.42
C TRP A 33 -8.86 -22.96 -17.97
N LEU A 34 -8.62 -21.68 -18.28
CA LEU A 34 -7.47 -20.92 -17.78
C LEU A 34 -7.56 -20.55 -16.29
N GLU A 35 -8.72 -20.73 -15.65
CA GLU A 35 -8.90 -20.46 -14.21
C GLU A 35 -8.27 -21.51 -13.29
N ASP A 36 -7.85 -22.66 -13.84
CA ASP A 36 -7.16 -23.72 -13.12
C ASP A 36 -5.64 -23.65 -13.42
N PRO A 37 -4.84 -22.98 -12.58
CA PRO A 37 -3.40 -22.83 -12.82
C PRO A 37 -2.62 -24.14 -12.75
N ASP A 38 -3.20 -25.18 -12.13
CA ASP A 38 -2.54 -26.47 -11.95
C ASP A 38 -2.73 -27.41 -13.14
N ALA A 39 -3.73 -27.16 -13.97
CA ALA A 39 -3.99 -27.91 -15.18
C ALA A 39 -2.80 -27.87 -16.15
N GLU A 40 -2.43 -29.04 -16.67
CA GLU A 40 -1.30 -29.17 -17.60
C GLU A 40 -1.51 -28.33 -18.89
N GLU A 41 -2.75 -28.22 -19.37
CA GLU A 41 -3.09 -27.38 -20.53
C GLU A 41 -2.75 -25.89 -20.27
N VAL A 42 -2.96 -25.40 -19.05
CA VAL A 42 -2.65 -24.01 -18.66
C VAL A 42 -1.15 -23.80 -18.56
N LYS A 43 -0.41 -24.74 -17.94
CA LYS A 43 1.05 -24.72 -17.86
C LYS A 43 1.68 -24.69 -19.26
N GLU A 44 1.19 -25.53 -20.17
CA GLU A 44 1.65 -25.55 -21.56
C GLU A 44 1.32 -24.23 -22.29
N PHE A 45 0.12 -23.68 -22.10
CA PHE A 45 -0.28 -22.41 -22.68
C PHE A 45 0.63 -21.26 -22.21
N VAL A 46 0.90 -21.17 -20.91
CA VAL A 46 1.81 -20.16 -20.33
C VAL A 46 3.21 -20.30 -20.91
N ALA A 47 3.76 -21.52 -20.96
CA ALA A 47 5.09 -21.75 -21.54
C ALA A 47 5.17 -21.28 -23.00
N LYS A 48 4.14 -21.53 -23.81
CA LYS A 48 4.07 -21.06 -25.20
C LYS A 48 3.96 -19.54 -25.31
N GLN A 49 3.23 -18.87 -24.41
CA GLN A 49 3.16 -17.41 -24.35
C GLN A 49 4.51 -16.78 -23.97
N VAL A 50 5.24 -17.40 -23.04
CA VAL A 50 6.61 -16.98 -22.68
C VAL A 50 7.53 -17.08 -23.90
N GLN A 51 7.49 -18.20 -24.63
CA GLN A 51 8.29 -18.37 -25.86
C GLN A 51 7.99 -17.31 -26.93
N LEU A 52 6.69 -17.01 -27.16
CA LEU A 52 6.31 -15.95 -28.09
C LEU A 52 6.84 -14.59 -27.62
N THR A 53 6.67 -14.27 -26.34
CA THR A 53 7.13 -13.02 -25.74
C THR A 53 8.65 -12.86 -25.88
N ASP A 54 9.42 -13.90 -25.57
CA ASP A 54 10.87 -13.90 -25.74
C ASP A 54 11.27 -13.68 -27.21
N SER A 55 10.57 -14.29 -28.17
CA SER A 55 10.83 -14.08 -29.60
C SER A 55 10.63 -12.63 -30.05
N VAL A 56 9.73 -11.89 -29.39
CA VAL A 56 9.50 -10.47 -29.65
C VAL A 56 10.58 -9.63 -28.96
N LEU A 57 10.83 -9.87 -27.67
CA LEU A 57 11.79 -9.11 -26.89
C LEU A 57 13.25 -9.32 -27.32
N GLN A 58 13.60 -10.47 -27.89
CA GLN A 58 14.92 -10.73 -28.47
C GLN A 58 15.25 -9.80 -29.65
N LYS A 59 14.24 -9.25 -30.33
CA LYS A 59 14.43 -8.27 -31.42
C LYS A 59 14.72 -6.86 -30.91
N CYS A 60 14.53 -6.61 -29.61
CA CYS A 60 14.79 -5.31 -28.99
C CYS A 60 16.30 -5.14 -28.72
N GLU A 61 17.04 -4.65 -29.70
CA GLU A 61 18.51 -4.44 -29.62
C GLU A 61 18.95 -3.58 -28.43
N THR A 62 18.07 -2.71 -27.91
CA THR A 62 18.34 -1.82 -26.79
C THR A 62 18.15 -2.47 -25.41
N ARG A 63 17.54 -3.66 -25.32
CA ARG A 63 17.19 -4.32 -24.04
C ARG A 63 18.41 -4.51 -23.13
N GLY A 64 19.53 -5.00 -23.68
CA GLY A 64 20.77 -5.20 -22.92
C GLY A 64 21.35 -3.90 -22.37
N LYS A 65 21.45 -2.86 -23.22
CA LYS A 65 21.96 -1.53 -22.83
C LYS A 65 21.08 -0.86 -21.77
N LEU A 66 19.76 -0.99 -21.90
CA LEU A 66 18.81 -0.48 -20.91
C LEU A 66 18.97 -1.22 -19.58
N ARG A 67 19.08 -2.56 -19.59
CA ARG A 67 19.35 -3.35 -18.39
C ARG A 67 20.62 -2.87 -17.69
N GLU A 68 21.74 -2.77 -18.41
CA GLU A 68 23.01 -2.30 -17.86
C GLU A 68 22.89 -0.89 -17.26
N THR A 69 22.23 0.03 -17.96
CA THR A 69 22.04 1.41 -17.50
C THR A 69 21.17 1.47 -16.25
N ILE A 70 20.03 0.76 -16.26
CA ILE A 70 19.12 0.68 -15.12
C ILE A 70 19.83 0.06 -13.92
N THR A 71 20.53 -1.07 -14.10
CA THR A 71 21.30 -1.71 -13.02
C THR A 71 22.33 -0.76 -12.43
N LYS A 72 23.08 -0.04 -13.28
CA LYS A 72 24.11 0.90 -12.80
C LYS A 72 23.53 2.09 -12.03
N LEU A 73 22.34 2.57 -12.40
CA LEU A 73 21.66 3.63 -11.64
C LEU A 73 20.95 3.09 -10.40
N PHE A 74 20.51 1.84 -10.36
CA PHE A 74 19.97 1.20 -9.16
C PHE A 74 21.05 0.88 -8.13
N ASP A 75 22.30 0.76 -8.55
CA ASP A 75 23.45 0.51 -7.67
C ASP A 75 23.87 1.77 -6.88
N HIS A 76 23.02 2.15 -5.91
CA HIS A 76 23.25 3.22 -4.95
C HIS A 76 22.60 2.87 -3.61
N PRO A 77 23.18 3.33 -2.48
CA PRO A 77 22.64 3.01 -1.18
C PRO A 77 21.28 3.69 -0.94
N ARG A 78 20.34 2.95 -0.36
CA ARG A 78 18.99 3.44 -0.01
C ARG A 78 18.70 3.14 1.46
N TYR A 79 18.03 4.07 2.11
CA TYR A 79 17.72 4.02 3.54
C TYR A 79 16.25 4.38 3.74
N ASP A 80 15.61 3.68 4.68
CA ASP A 80 14.32 4.09 5.23
C ASP A 80 14.55 4.91 6.51
N ALA A 81 13.54 5.69 6.92
CA ALA A 81 13.58 6.49 8.12
C ALA A 81 13.75 5.59 9.35
N PRO A 82 14.68 5.91 10.27
CA PRO A 82 14.86 5.10 11.46
C PRO A 82 13.66 5.22 12.38
N PHE A 83 13.34 4.12 13.07
CA PHE A 83 12.36 4.09 14.15
C PHE A 83 12.99 3.67 15.46
N ARG A 84 12.41 4.14 16.56
CA ARG A 84 12.93 3.90 17.92
C ARG A 84 12.06 2.91 18.68
N ARG A 85 12.71 2.00 19.40
CA ARG A 85 12.10 1.23 20.51
C ARG A 85 13.07 1.19 21.67
N ALA A 86 12.56 1.43 22.88
CA ALA A 86 13.38 1.66 24.06
C ALA A 86 14.55 2.63 23.77
N ASN A 87 15.80 2.15 23.89
CA ASN A 87 17.01 2.94 23.64
C ASN A 87 17.74 2.57 22.34
N LYS A 88 17.08 1.84 21.43
CA LYS A 88 17.67 1.40 20.15
C LYS A 88 16.95 2.05 18.97
N TYR A 89 17.69 2.28 17.90
CA TYR A 89 17.15 2.68 16.60
C TYR A 89 17.28 1.54 15.61
N PHE A 90 16.27 1.43 14.76
CA PHE A 90 16.17 0.41 13.72
C PHE A 90 15.92 1.09 12.39
N TYR A 91 16.50 0.59 11.31
CA TYR A 91 16.26 1.12 9.97
C TYR A 91 16.57 0.07 8.90
N PHE A 92 15.90 0.19 7.76
CA PHE A 92 16.23 -0.60 6.58
C PHE A 92 17.30 0.08 5.75
N HIS A 93 18.20 -0.73 5.21
CA HIS A 93 19.22 -0.27 4.29
C HIS A 93 19.47 -1.30 3.19
N ASN A 94 19.67 -0.79 1.97
CA ASN A 94 20.08 -1.55 0.81
C ASN A 94 21.30 -0.88 0.20
N THR A 95 22.37 -1.65 0.03
CA THR A 95 23.64 -1.14 -0.51
C THR A 95 23.57 -0.77 -1.99
N GLY A 96 22.57 -1.28 -2.73
CA GLY A 96 22.34 -0.94 -4.13
C GLY A 96 21.60 -2.02 -4.89
N LEU A 97 22.16 -3.23 -4.95
CA LEU A 97 21.64 -4.33 -5.76
C LEU A 97 21.21 -5.56 -4.95
N GLN A 98 21.08 -5.41 -3.63
CA GLN A 98 20.57 -6.49 -2.79
C GLN A 98 19.11 -6.77 -3.15
N PRO A 99 18.71 -8.05 -3.34
CA PRO A 99 17.33 -8.43 -3.62
C PRO A 99 16.33 -7.85 -2.61
N GLN A 100 16.70 -7.84 -1.32
CA GLN A 100 15.89 -7.36 -0.21
C GLN A 100 16.68 -6.38 0.66
N ASN A 101 15.96 -5.43 1.28
CA ASN A 101 16.54 -4.52 2.27
C ASN A 101 16.90 -5.28 3.55
N ILE A 102 18.01 -4.91 4.19
CA ILE A 102 18.45 -5.49 5.47
C ILE A 102 17.99 -4.57 6.60
N LEU A 103 17.47 -5.15 7.68
CA LEU A 103 17.17 -4.42 8.91
C LEU A 103 18.44 -4.29 9.76
N TYR A 104 18.79 -3.06 10.10
CA TYR A 104 19.90 -2.73 11.00
C TYR A 104 19.37 -2.27 12.36
N VAL A 105 20.21 -2.43 13.38
CA VAL A 105 20.01 -1.90 14.74
C VAL A 105 21.24 -1.10 15.17
N GLN A 106 21.02 -0.03 15.93
CA GLN A 106 22.08 0.81 16.50
C GLN A 106 21.66 1.36 17.88
N GLU A 107 22.61 1.48 18.80
CA GLU A 107 22.38 2.00 20.17
C GLU A 107 22.15 3.52 20.22
N SER A 108 22.62 4.24 19.20
CA SER A 108 22.38 5.68 19.01
C SER A 108 22.40 6.02 17.53
N LEU A 109 21.95 7.21 17.15
CA LEU A 109 21.86 7.63 15.75
C LEU A 109 23.23 7.77 15.07
N GLU A 110 24.26 8.09 15.87
CA GLU A 110 25.66 8.22 15.45
C GLU A 110 26.49 6.97 15.80
N GLY A 111 25.86 5.95 16.39
CA GLY A 111 26.51 4.71 16.78
C GLY A 111 26.85 3.81 15.58
N GLU A 112 27.65 2.78 15.83
CA GLU A 112 27.86 1.71 14.85
C GLU A 112 26.56 0.94 14.65
N ALA A 113 26.19 0.74 13.38
CA ALA A 113 24.99 -0.01 13.02
C ALA A 113 25.35 -1.46 12.69
N GLU A 114 24.62 -2.39 13.28
CA GLU A 114 24.80 -3.82 13.06
C GLU A 114 23.60 -4.40 12.31
N ALA A 115 23.85 -5.34 11.39
CA ALA A 115 22.76 -6.08 10.76
C ALA A 115 22.01 -6.92 11.81
N LEU A 116 20.69 -6.78 11.85
CA LEU A 116 19.81 -7.51 12.75
C LEU A 116 19.10 -8.64 11.99
N LEU A 117 18.52 -8.34 10.83
CA LEU A 117 17.80 -9.30 10.01
C LEU A 117 18.16 -9.09 8.54
N ASP A 118 18.72 -10.13 7.90
CA ASP A 118 19.05 -10.12 6.47
C ASP A 118 18.15 -11.11 5.71
N PRO A 119 17.07 -10.63 5.06
CA PRO A 119 16.17 -11.50 4.30
C PRO A 119 16.84 -12.21 3.12
N ASN A 120 17.97 -11.70 2.63
CA ASN A 120 18.70 -12.32 1.51
C ASN A 120 19.33 -13.67 1.90
N THR A 121 19.36 -14.01 3.19
CA THR A 121 19.86 -15.30 3.69
C THR A 121 18.79 -16.40 3.77
N PHE A 122 17.51 -16.07 3.57
CA PHE A 122 16.40 -17.01 3.75
C PHE A 122 16.14 -17.92 2.56
N SER A 123 16.64 -17.58 1.38
CA SER A 123 16.51 -18.38 0.15
C SER A 123 17.67 -18.10 -0.79
N GLU A 124 18.18 -19.13 -1.47
CA GLU A 124 19.28 -18.97 -2.44
C GLU A 124 18.91 -18.06 -3.62
N ASP A 125 17.63 -18.05 -4.01
CA ASP A 125 17.11 -17.27 -5.13
C ASP A 125 16.49 -15.92 -4.72
N GLY A 126 16.48 -15.60 -3.41
CA GLY A 126 15.93 -14.35 -2.87
C GLY A 126 14.41 -14.22 -2.95
N THR A 127 13.68 -15.33 -3.17
CA THR A 127 12.21 -15.34 -3.29
C THR A 127 11.46 -15.31 -1.97
N VAL A 128 12.16 -15.50 -0.84
CA VAL A 128 11.61 -15.27 0.50
C VAL A 128 11.79 -13.81 0.88
N SER A 129 10.68 -13.10 1.05
CA SER A 129 10.66 -11.68 1.39
C SER A 129 10.04 -11.43 2.75
N LEU A 130 10.45 -10.34 3.39
CA LEU A 130 9.82 -9.85 4.61
C LEU A 130 8.52 -9.11 4.26
N SER A 131 7.40 -9.49 4.88
CA SER A 131 6.10 -8.85 4.64
C SER A 131 5.78 -7.77 5.68
N THR A 132 6.04 -8.05 6.96
CA THR A 132 5.85 -7.12 8.07
C THR A 132 6.75 -7.51 9.24
N LEU A 133 7.00 -6.59 10.16
CA LEU A 133 7.71 -6.84 11.40
C LEU A 133 7.21 -5.94 12.52
N SER A 134 7.51 -6.32 13.74
CA SER A 134 7.28 -5.49 14.92
C SER A 134 8.29 -5.82 16.00
N VAL A 135 8.87 -4.77 16.59
CA VAL A 135 9.82 -4.86 17.71
C VAL A 135 9.06 -4.68 19.02
N SER A 136 9.34 -5.51 20.02
CA SER A 136 8.75 -5.37 21.36
C SER A 136 9.08 -4.01 22.00
N GLU A 137 8.22 -3.52 22.90
CA GLU A 137 8.41 -2.21 23.54
C GLU A 137 9.75 -2.07 24.26
N ASP A 138 10.24 -3.15 24.85
CA ASP A 138 11.54 -3.22 25.52
C ASP A 138 12.73 -3.52 24.59
N ALA A 139 12.48 -3.61 23.28
CA ALA A 139 13.45 -3.91 22.22
C ALA A 139 14.25 -5.20 22.44
N LYS A 140 13.67 -6.19 23.13
CA LYS A 140 14.29 -7.53 23.30
C LYS A 140 13.93 -8.50 22.19
N TYR A 141 12.74 -8.39 21.60
CA TYR A 141 12.26 -9.33 20.59
C TYR A 141 11.87 -8.60 19.30
N LEU A 142 12.16 -9.27 18.18
CA LEU A 142 11.69 -8.92 16.85
C LEU A 142 10.77 -10.05 16.38
N ALA A 143 9.50 -9.74 16.14
CA ALA A 143 8.60 -10.63 15.42
C ALA A 143 8.56 -10.19 13.95
N TYR A 144 8.72 -11.12 13.01
CA TYR A 144 8.85 -10.83 11.60
C TYR A 144 8.15 -11.88 10.75
N ALA A 145 7.40 -11.43 9.75
CA ALA A 145 6.57 -12.26 8.89
C ALA A 145 7.24 -12.47 7.52
N LEU A 146 7.36 -13.74 7.12
CA LEU A 146 8.00 -14.15 5.87
C LEU A 146 6.94 -14.58 4.86
N SER A 147 7.03 -14.04 3.64
CA SER A 147 6.30 -14.51 2.46
C SER A 147 7.26 -15.29 1.56
N SER A 148 6.80 -16.43 1.04
CA SER A 148 7.57 -17.24 0.08
C SER A 148 6.98 -17.10 -1.31
N SER A 149 7.84 -16.96 -2.32
CA SER A 149 7.47 -16.95 -3.74
C SER A 149 6.40 -15.91 -4.12
N GLY A 150 6.31 -14.81 -3.36
CA GLY A 150 5.34 -13.72 -3.61
C GLY A 150 3.90 -14.03 -3.18
N SER A 151 3.68 -15.11 -2.41
CA SER A 151 2.39 -15.44 -1.84
C SER A 151 1.97 -14.42 -0.78
N ASP A 152 0.68 -14.08 -0.72
CA ASP A 152 0.14 -13.26 0.38
C ASP A 152 0.12 -14.02 1.72
N TRP A 153 0.30 -15.34 1.70
CA TRP A 153 0.45 -16.14 2.92
C TRP A 153 1.81 -15.89 3.55
N THR A 154 1.77 -15.66 4.87
CA THR A 154 2.97 -15.36 5.64
C THR A 154 3.10 -16.30 6.84
N THR A 155 4.35 -16.49 7.26
CA THR A 155 4.70 -17.18 8.49
C THR A 155 5.42 -16.22 9.41
N ILE A 156 4.90 -16.00 10.62
CA ILE A 156 5.58 -15.17 11.63
C ILE A 156 6.61 -16.02 12.37
N LYS A 157 7.79 -15.44 12.54
CA LYS A 157 8.90 -15.94 13.36
C LYS A 157 9.25 -14.91 14.42
N VAL A 158 9.89 -15.34 15.50
CA VAL A 158 10.39 -14.45 16.57
C VAL A 158 11.89 -14.61 16.74
N MET A 159 12.60 -13.52 16.98
CA MET A 159 14.04 -13.49 17.23
C MET A 159 14.35 -12.63 18.44
N ARG A 160 15.29 -13.07 19.27
CA ARG A 160 15.92 -12.24 20.30
C ARG A 160 16.92 -11.28 19.67
N ILE A 161 16.78 -9.99 19.98
CA ILE A 161 17.60 -8.93 19.38
C ILE A 161 19.04 -8.96 19.93
N GLU A 162 19.23 -9.30 21.21
CA GLU A 162 20.54 -9.26 21.87
C GLU A 162 21.55 -10.21 21.23
N ASP A 163 21.16 -11.45 20.96
CA ASP A 163 22.04 -12.51 20.46
C ASP A 163 21.66 -13.04 19.08
N ARG A 164 20.62 -12.45 18.45
CA ARG A 164 20.08 -12.84 17.13
C ARG A 164 19.58 -14.29 17.09
N ASN A 165 19.27 -14.88 18.24
CA ASN A 165 18.75 -16.24 18.29
C ASN A 165 17.27 -16.25 17.88
N VAL A 166 16.92 -17.10 16.92
CA VAL A 166 15.52 -17.32 16.50
C VAL A 166 14.86 -18.24 17.52
N GLU A 167 13.72 -17.80 18.05
CA GLU A 167 12.90 -18.57 18.98
C GLU A 167 12.11 -19.66 18.22
N PRO A 168 11.68 -20.75 18.89
CA PRO A 168 10.95 -21.85 18.24
C PRO A 168 9.58 -21.43 17.68
N ASP A 169 9.06 -20.31 18.16
CA ASP A 169 7.78 -19.69 17.82
C ASP A 169 7.59 -19.56 16.29
N THR A 170 6.56 -20.21 15.77
CA THR A 170 6.23 -20.23 14.35
C THR A 170 4.71 -20.16 14.16
N LEU A 171 4.23 -19.08 13.55
CA LEU A 171 2.80 -18.85 13.36
C LEU A 171 2.46 -18.90 11.87
N SER A 172 1.69 -19.91 11.46
CA SER A 172 1.27 -20.13 10.08
C SER A 172 -0.14 -19.57 9.82
N TRP A 173 -0.54 -19.57 8.54
CA TRP A 173 -1.88 -19.16 8.07
C TRP A 173 -2.19 -17.69 8.33
N VAL A 174 -1.14 -16.86 8.38
CA VAL A 174 -1.24 -15.42 8.54
C VAL A 174 -1.36 -14.79 7.17
N LYS A 175 -2.30 -13.85 7.02
CA LYS A 175 -2.49 -13.06 5.80
C LYS A 175 -3.23 -11.77 6.17
N PHE A 176 -2.71 -10.62 5.73
CA PHE A 176 -3.23 -9.28 6.09
C PHE A 176 -3.36 -9.05 7.61
N SER A 177 -2.27 -9.28 8.33
CA SER A 177 -2.19 -9.10 9.78
C SER A 177 -1.12 -8.07 10.14
N SER A 178 -1.40 -7.28 11.17
CA SER A 178 -0.37 -6.57 11.95
C SER A 178 0.24 -7.51 13.00
N ILE A 179 1.31 -7.06 13.65
CA ILE A 179 1.89 -7.68 14.85
C ILE A 179 1.90 -6.61 15.95
N SER A 180 1.06 -6.77 16.96
CA SER A 180 0.89 -5.76 18.02
C SER A 180 1.27 -6.31 19.38
N TRP A 181 2.46 -5.95 19.85
CA TRP A 181 3.02 -6.37 21.13
C TRP A 181 2.23 -5.81 22.31
N THR A 182 2.05 -6.61 23.36
CA THR A 182 1.69 -6.08 24.68
C THR A 182 2.91 -5.46 25.35
N HIS A 183 2.69 -4.42 26.15
CA HIS A 183 3.77 -3.66 26.79
C HIS A 183 4.50 -4.46 27.88
N ASP A 184 3.95 -5.59 28.34
CA ASP A 184 4.62 -6.52 29.25
C ASP A 184 5.65 -7.42 28.56
N GLY A 185 5.73 -7.38 27.21
CA GLY A 185 6.70 -8.13 26.42
C GLY A 185 6.47 -9.65 26.41
N LYS A 186 5.32 -10.13 26.89
CA LYS A 186 5.03 -11.58 26.95
C LYS A 186 4.57 -12.18 25.63
N GLY A 187 4.14 -11.36 24.68
CA GLY A 187 3.48 -11.82 23.46
C GLY A 187 2.88 -10.69 22.64
N PHE A 188 2.15 -11.06 21.59
CA PHE A 188 1.56 -10.12 20.65
C PHE A 188 0.23 -10.61 20.07
N PHE A 189 -0.61 -9.66 19.70
CA PHE A 189 -1.81 -9.90 18.90
C PHE A 189 -1.45 -10.04 17.42
N TYR A 190 -2.11 -10.97 16.75
CA TYR A 190 -2.04 -11.19 15.31
C TYR A 190 -3.34 -11.79 14.80
N SER A 191 -3.59 -11.70 13.51
CA SER A 191 -4.76 -12.29 12.85
C SER A 191 -4.35 -13.37 11.86
N ARG A 192 -5.20 -14.39 11.72
CA ARG A 192 -4.96 -15.53 10.82
C ARG A 192 -6.26 -16.10 10.30
N TYR A 193 -6.15 -16.88 9.22
CA TYR A 193 -7.24 -17.69 8.71
C TYR A 193 -7.22 -19.09 9.33
N PRO A 194 -8.35 -19.83 9.28
CA PRO A 194 -8.37 -21.23 9.68
C PRO A 194 -7.39 -22.04 8.84
N ALA A 195 -6.69 -22.98 9.48
CA ALA A 195 -5.87 -23.93 8.76
C ALA A 195 -6.76 -24.86 7.90
N PRO A 196 -6.26 -25.37 6.75
CA PRO A 196 -6.92 -26.41 5.98
C PRO A 196 -7.18 -27.67 6.83
N LYS A 197 -8.16 -28.48 6.44
CA LYS A 197 -8.45 -29.73 7.16
C LYS A 197 -7.36 -30.77 6.91
N ASP A 198 -7.11 -31.64 7.88
CA ASP A 198 -6.12 -32.71 7.77
C ASP A 198 -6.30 -33.52 6.46
N GLY A 199 -5.25 -33.53 5.63
CA GLY A 199 -5.22 -34.23 4.34
C GLY A 199 -5.53 -33.36 3.11
N GLU A 200 -5.96 -32.11 3.28
CA GLU A 200 -6.05 -31.14 2.18
C GLU A 200 -4.65 -30.58 1.88
N VAL A 201 -4.12 -30.93 0.71
CA VAL A 201 -2.92 -30.27 0.16
C VAL A 201 -3.38 -28.95 -0.43
N VAL A 202 -3.04 -27.84 0.25
CA VAL A 202 -3.21 -26.49 -0.29
C VAL A 202 -1.84 -26.00 -0.73
N ASP A 203 -1.68 -25.77 -2.03
CA ASP A 203 -0.51 -25.06 -2.56
C ASP A 203 -0.68 -23.56 -2.27
N ALA A 204 -0.19 -23.14 -1.10
CA ALA A 204 -0.42 -21.81 -0.55
C ALA A 204 0.30 -20.72 -1.38
N GLY A 205 -0.44 -20.08 -2.27
CA GLY A 205 0.01 -19.03 -3.18
C GLY A 205 -0.49 -19.22 -4.62
N THR A 206 -0.89 -20.43 -5.01
CA THR A 206 -1.51 -20.71 -6.32
C THR A 206 -3.01 -20.98 -6.21
N GLU A 207 -3.54 -21.15 -4.99
CA GLU A 207 -4.95 -21.40 -4.78
C GLU A 207 -5.82 -20.22 -5.21
N THR A 208 -6.97 -20.54 -5.79
CA THR A 208 -7.94 -19.53 -6.25
C THR A 208 -9.14 -19.40 -5.30
N ASN A 209 -9.20 -20.20 -4.23
CA ASN A 209 -10.32 -20.22 -3.29
C ASN A 209 -10.42 -18.93 -2.47
N ALA A 210 -11.65 -18.55 -2.10
CA ALA A 210 -11.88 -17.39 -1.24
C ALA A 210 -11.35 -17.60 0.19
N ASN A 211 -10.60 -16.65 0.73
CA ASN A 211 -10.14 -16.69 2.13
C ASN A 211 -11.25 -16.15 3.06
N LEU A 212 -11.83 -17.00 3.91
CA LEU A 212 -12.97 -16.66 4.78
C LEU A 212 -12.69 -16.98 6.25
N HIS A 213 -13.48 -16.38 7.15
CA HIS A 213 -13.44 -16.58 8.59
C HIS A 213 -12.12 -16.15 9.23
N HIS A 214 -11.64 -14.95 8.92
CA HIS A 214 -10.48 -14.36 9.57
C HIS A 214 -10.69 -14.30 11.10
N GLN A 215 -9.64 -14.40 11.90
CA GLN A 215 -9.73 -14.48 13.36
C GLN A 215 -8.59 -13.68 14.01
N LEU A 216 -8.87 -13.00 15.12
CA LEU A 216 -7.85 -12.35 15.94
C LEU A 216 -7.39 -13.30 17.05
N TYR A 217 -6.09 -13.46 17.19
CA TYR A 217 -5.42 -14.28 18.19
C TYR A 217 -4.42 -13.46 19.02
N TYR A 218 -4.08 -13.99 20.20
CA TYR A 218 -2.92 -13.57 20.97
C TYR A 218 -1.97 -14.74 21.14
N HIS A 219 -0.71 -14.52 20.77
CA HIS A 219 0.37 -15.48 20.91
C HIS A 219 1.25 -15.11 22.09
N PHE A 220 1.50 -16.07 22.98
CA PHE A 220 2.50 -15.93 24.04
C PHE A 220 3.83 -16.50 23.59
N LEU A 221 4.92 -15.79 23.91
CA LEU A 221 6.26 -16.24 23.57
C LEU A 221 6.60 -17.61 24.20
N GLY A 222 7.27 -18.44 23.43
CA GLY A 222 7.72 -19.78 23.81
C GLY A 222 6.62 -20.82 23.87
N THR A 223 5.42 -20.54 23.34
CA THR A 223 4.31 -21.51 23.26
C THR A 223 4.09 -21.99 21.83
N ASP A 224 3.44 -23.15 21.67
CA ASP A 224 3.05 -23.62 20.34
C ASP A 224 1.85 -22.81 19.81
N GLN A 225 1.74 -22.62 18.48
CA GLN A 225 0.63 -21.90 17.86
C GLN A 225 -0.75 -22.48 18.24
N SER A 226 -0.84 -23.77 18.58
CA SER A 226 -2.09 -24.41 19.03
C SER A 226 -2.57 -23.93 20.41
N GLU A 227 -1.69 -23.31 21.21
CA GLU A 227 -2.02 -22.74 22.52
C GLU A 227 -2.49 -21.27 22.45
N ASP A 228 -2.47 -20.66 21.25
CA ASP A 228 -2.85 -19.26 21.06
C ASP A 228 -4.28 -18.99 21.50
N ILE A 229 -4.49 -17.84 22.15
CA ILE A 229 -5.80 -17.43 22.62
C ILE A 229 -6.58 -16.88 21.44
N LEU A 230 -7.73 -17.48 21.14
CA LEU A 230 -8.69 -16.90 20.21
C LEU A 230 -9.37 -15.68 20.86
N CYS A 231 -8.97 -14.48 20.44
CA CYS A 231 -9.48 -13.23 21.01
C CYS A 231 -10.80 -12.80 20.41
N TRP A 232 -10.99 -12.99 19.10
CA TRP A 232 -12.22 -12.62 18.39
C TRP A 232 -12.45 -13.47 17.13
N ARG A 233 -13.73 -13.76 16.85
CA ARG A 233 -14.22 -14.31 15.58
C ARG A 233 -15.67 -13.90 15.35
N ASP A 234 -16.08 -13.88 14.09
CA ASP A 234 -17.49 -13.66 13.71
C ASP A 234 -17.92 -14.70 12.65
N PRO A 235 -18.47 -15.86 13.06
CA PRO A 235 -18.91 -16.90 12.14
C PRO A 235 -20.06 -16.48 11.22
N GLU A 236 -20.90 -15.53 11.66
CA GLU A 236 -22.05 -15.05 10.90
C GLU A 236 -21.63 -14.12 9.75
N ASN A 237 -20.46 -13.48 9.88
CA ASN A 237 -19.89 -12.58 8.88
C ASN A 237 -18.54 -13.09 8.37
N PRO A 238 -18.52 -14.18 7.56
CA PRO A 238 -17.30 -14.87 7.15
C PRO A 238 -16.33 -14.03 6.30
N LYS A 239 -16.79 -12.90 5.76
CA LYS A 239 -16.00 -12.00 4.92
C LYS A 239 -15.29 -10.89 5.70
N TYR A 240 -15.62 -10.70 6.98
CA TYR A 240 -14.99 -9.67 7.79
C TYR A 240 -13.52 -9.99 8.05
N THR A 241 -12.70 -8.95 8.03
CA THR A 241 -11.31 -9.00 8.47
C THR A 241 -11.13 -8.27 9.78
N PHE A 242 -10.19 -8.75 10.58
CA PHE A 242 -9.90 -8.27 11.91
C PHE A 242 -8.45 -7.80 12.00
N GLY A 243 -8.23 -6.59 12.51
CA GLY A 243 -6.92 -6.06 12.86
C GLY A 243 -6.87 -5.70 14.34
N GLY A 244 -5.76 -6.01 15.01
CA GLY A 244 -5.53 -5.67 16.41
C GLY A 244 -4.43 -4.62 16.56
N SER A 245 -4.66 -3.60 17.40
CA SER A 245 -3.65 -2.62 17.78
C SER A 245 -3.75 -2.26 19.27
N VAL A 246 -2.67 -2.48 20.02
CA VAL A 246 -2.52 -2.03 21.40
C VAL A 246 -2.26 -0.51 21.43
N THR A 247 -2.88 0.20 22.36
CA THR A 247 -2.69 1.66 22.54
C THR A 247 -1.31 2.00 23.11
N ASP A 248 -0.81 3.21 22.85
CA ASP A 248 0.49 3.71 23.34
C ASP A 248 0.67 3.64 24.88
N ASP A 249 -0.42 3.62 25.65
CA ASP A 249 -0.37 3.44 27.11
C ASP A 249 -0.40 1.96 27.56
N GLY A 250 -0.48 1.03 26.61
CA GLY A 250 -0.52 -0.42 26.82
C GLY A 250 -1.81 -0.96 27.43
N LYS A 251 -2.83 -0.12 27.66
CA LYS A 251 -4.03 -0.51 28.42
C LYS A 251 -5.13 -1.13 27.58
N TYR A 252 -5.26 -0.75 26.32
CA TYR A 252 -6.36 -1.19 25.47
C TYR A 252 -5.85 -1.96 24.27
N ILE A 253 -6.56 -3.04 23.90
CA ILE A 253 -6.50 -3.61 22.56
C ILE A 253 -7.69 -3.07 21.76
N LEU A 254 -7.42 -2.43 20.63
CA LEU A 254 -8.42 -1.99 19.67
C LEU A 254 -8.59 -3.07 18.61
N LEU A 255 -9.84 -3.39 18.30
CA LEU A 255 -10.23 -4.31 17.24
C LEU A 255 -10.87 -3.52 16.11
N HIS A 256 -10.18 -3.47 14.99
CA HIS A 256 -10.66 -2.89 13.74
C HIS A 256 -11.30 -4.00 12.91
N ILE A 257 -12.53 -3.78 12.47
CA ILE A 257 -13.24 -4.74 11.61
C ILE A 257 -13.53 -4.05 10.29
N ALA A 258 -13.10 -4.65 9.19
CA ALA A 258 -13.35 -4.14 7.85
C ALA A 258 -14.22 -5.12 7.05
N GLU A 259 -15.01 -4.55 6.14
CA GLU A 259 -15.72 -5.28 5.09
C GLU A 259 -15.35 -4.66 3.75
N GLY A 260 -14.56 -5.38 2.95
CA GLY A 260 -14.13 -4.92 1.64
C GLY A 260 -12.97 -3.91 1.66
N CYS A 261 -13.02 -2.91 0.78
CA CYS A 261 -11.92 -1.94 0.57
C CYS A 261 -12.36 -0.48 0.68
N ASP A 262 -13.60 -0.22 1.09
CA ASP A 262 -14.06 1.14 1.36
C ASP A 262 -13.37 1.66 2.63
N PRO A 263 -13.08 2.97 2.74
CA PRO A 263 -12.48 3.55 3.93
C PRO A 263 -13.54 3.68 5.04
N VAL A 264 -13.97 2.53 5.57
CA VAL A 264 -14.93 2.38 6.66
C VAL A 264 -14.55 1.20 7.54
N ASN A 265 -14.81 1.30 8.84
CA ASN A 265 -14.56 0.19 9.77
C ASN A 265 -15.47 0.24 11.00
N LYS A 266 -15.75 -0.94 11.55
CA LYS A 266 -16.17 -1.03 12.96
C LYS A 266 -14.94 -0.87 13.83
N LEU A 267 -15.16 -0.39 15.06
CA LEU A 267 -14.11 -0.22 16.04
C LEU A 267 -14.61 -0.66 17.41
N TYR A 268 -14.01 -1.71 17.94
CA TYR A 268 -14.25 -2.19 19.30
C TYR A 268 -12.98 -2.02 20.14
N TYR A 269 -13.13 -2.05 21.47
CA TYR A 269 -12.00 -1.97 22.40
C TYR A 269 -12.16 -2.95 23.56
N CYS A 270 -11.05 -3.43 24.10
CA CYS A 270 -11.01 -4.19 25.34
C CYS A 270 -9.93 -3.61 26.25
N ASP A 271 -10.28 -3.32 27.49
CA ASP A 271 -9.36 -2.85 28.52
C ASP A 271 -8.62 -4.05 29.14
N LEU A 272 -7.36 -4.23 28.74
CA LEU A 272 -6.51 -5.34 29.15
C LEU A 272 -6.23 -5.30 30.66
N SER A 273 -6.22 -4.11 31.27
CA SER A 273 -5.94 -3.94 32.70
C SER A 273 -7.09 -4.42 33.60
N LYS A 274 -8.29 -4.57 33.05
CA LYS A 274 -9.49 -5.05 33.75
C LYS A 274 -9.76 -6.54 33.56
N LEU A 275 -8.94 -7.25 32.79
CA LEU A 275 -9.13 -8.68 32.55
C LEU A 275 -8.83 -9.49 33.82
N PRO A 276 -9.72 -10.42 34.22
CA PRO A 276 -9.47 -11.29 35.35
C PRO A 276 -8.33 -12.27 35.01
N ASN A 277 -7.26 -12.27 35.80
CA ASN A 277 -6.02 -13.01 35.53
C ASN A 277 -5.36 -12.66 34.19
N ALA A 278 -5.50 -11.40 33.73
CA ALA A 278 -4.93 -10.90 32.48
C ALA A 278 -5.29 -11.79 31.26
N LEU A 279 -4.41 -11.86 30.25
CA LEU A 279 -4.63 -12.69 29.07
C LEU A 279 -4.51 -14.19 29.41
N GLU A 280 -3.69 -14.56 30.39
CA GLU A 280 -3.51 -15.94 30.84
C GLU A 280 -4.83 -16.59 31.28
N GLY A 281 -5.77 -15.82 31.83
CA GLY A 281 -7.11 -16.28 32.21
C GLY A 281 -7.95 -16.81 31.04
N PHE A 282 -7.58 -16.50 29.81
CA PHE A 282 -8.24 -16.96 28.58
C PHE A 282 -7.52 -18.13 27.91
N ARG A 283 -6.35 -18.57 28.42
CA ARG A 283 -5.70 -19.80 27.95
C ARG A 283 -6.56 -21.01 28.26
N ASN A 284 -6.68 -21.94 27.31
CA ASN A 284 -7.50 -23.16 27.42
C ASN A 284 -9.00 -22.93 27.64
N GLY A 285 -9.47 -21.67 27.61
CA GLY A 285 -10.88 -21.31 27.69
C GLY A 285 -11.49 -21.18 26.30
N ASN A 286 -12.79 -21.45 26.18
CA ASN A 286 -13.55 -21.19 24.94
C ASN A 286 -14.14 -19.77 24.89
N SER A 287 -13.75 -18.89 25.82
CA SER A 287 -14.29 -17.53 25.94
C SER A 287 -13.45 -16.55 25.11
N LEU A 288 -14.13 -15.70 24.34
CA LEU A 288 -13.50 -14.58 23.63
C LEU A 288 -13.19 -13.42 24.60
N LEU A 289 -12.33 -12.49 24.18
CA LEU A 289 -12.11 -11.26 24.95
C LEU A 289 -13.40 -10.42 24.97
N PRO A 290 -13.70 -9.74 26.10
CA PRO A 290 -14.94 -8.97 26.27
C PRO A 290 -14.86 -7.59 25.60
N PHE A 291 -14.79 -7.56 24.28
CA PHE A 291 -14.76 -6.32 23.50
C PHE A 291 -16.05 -5.51 23.67
N ALA A 292 -15.90 -4.24 24.06
CA ALA A 292 -16.94 -3.24 24.04
C ALA A 292 -17.02 -2.60 22.65
N LYS A 293 -18.24 -2.44 22.14
CA LYS A 293 -18.47 -1.95 20.78
C LYS A 293 -18.62 -0.44 20.75
N LEU A 294 -17.57 0.30 20.40
CA LEU A 294 -17.63 1.76 20.27
C LEU A 294 -18.36 2.16 18.98
N ILE A 295 -17.98 1.57 17.85
CA ILE A 295 -18.63 1.72 16.54
C ILE A 295 -19.00 0.32 16.02
N ASP A 296 -20.30 0.03 15.86
CA ASP A 296 -20.81 -1.29 15.38
C ASP A 296 -21.53 -1.19 14.02
N ASN A 297 -21.01 -0.34 13.13
CA ASN A 297 -21.47 -0.21 11.75
C ASN A 297 -20.30 0.21 10.84
N PHE A 298 -20.53 0.29 9.53
CA PHE A 298 -19.55 0.69 8.53
C PHE A 298 -19.92 2.05 7.90
N ASP A 299 -20.18 3.06 8.72
CA ASP A 299 -20.60 4.38 8.23
C ASP A 299 -19.45 5.32 7.87
N ALA A 300 -18.28 5.11 8.48
CA ALA A 300 -17.09 5.93 8.34
C ALA A 300 -15.82 5.16 8.76
N GLN A 301 -14.66 5.72 8.43
CA GLN A 301 -13.37 5.30 8.96
C GLN A 301 -13.16 5.88 10.35
N TYR A 302 -12.60 5.09 11.26
CA TYR A 302 -12.18 5.50 12.60
C TYR A 302 -10.81 4.91 12.91
N GLU A 303 -9.78 5.76 12.84
CA GLU A 303 -8.40 5.38 13.11
C GLU A 303 -7.90 6.08 14.37
N ALA A 304 -7.47 5.30 15.37
CA ALA A 304 -7.02 5.81 16.65
C ALA A 304 -5.66 6.49 16.50
N ILE A 305 -5.56 7.76 16.91
CA ILE A 305 -4.30 8.52 16.89
C ILE A 305 -3.62 8.48 18.27
N ALA A 306 -4.40 8.66 19.33
CA ALA A 306 -3.92 8.69 20.72
C ALA A 306 -5.06 8.49 21.71
N ASN A 307 -4.72 8.16 22.95
CA ASN A 307 -5.65 8.19 24.08
C ASN A 307 -5.01 8.76 25.35
N ASP A 308 -5.79 9.51 26.11
CA ASP A 308 -5.51 9.90 27.49
C ASP A 308 -6.46 9.14 28.41
N ASP A 309 -6.00 8.00 28.92
CA ASP A 309 -6.83 7.06 29.69
C ASP A 309 -8.08 6.64 28.88
N THR A 310 -9.28 7.08 29.25
CA THR A 310 -10.53 6.78 28.52
C THR A 310 -10.84 7.75 27.39
N VAL A 311 -10.05 8.81 27.18
CA VAL A 311 -10.33 9.84 26.19
C VAL A 311 -9.53 9.59 24.92
N PHE A 312 -10.19 9.14 23.86
CA PHE A 312 -9.56 8.78 22.60
C PHE A 312 -9.68 9.89 21.56
N THR A 313 -8.62 10.06 20.76
CA THR A 313 -8.57 10.97 19.61
C THR A 313 -8.47 10.15 18.34
N PHE A 314 -9.33 10.41 17.36
CA PHE A 314 -9.48 9.63 16.13
C PHE A 314 -9.36 10.50 14.89
N LEU A 315 -8.74 9.98 13.83
CA LEU A 315 -8.92 10.42 12.45
C LEU A 315 -10.21 9.77 11.92
N THR A 316 -11.09 10.55 11.27
CA THR A 316 -12.33 10.02 10.70
C THR A 316 -12.80 10.80 9.49
N ASN A 317 -13.50 10.14 8.57
CA ASN A 317 -14.24 10.76 7.46
C ASN A 317 -15.75 10.91 7.76
N LYS A 318 -16.18 10.66 9.01
CA LYS A 318 -17.59 10.78 9.41
C LYS A 318 -18.09 12.21 9.18
N ASP A 319 -19.02 12.35 8.23
CA ASP A 319 -19.58 13.62 7.78
C ASP A 319 -18.49 14.64 7.36
N ALA A 320 -17.35 14.13 6.87
CA ALA A 320 -16.16 14.90 6.49
C ALA A 320 -15.36 14.16 5.40
N PRO A 321 -15.71 14.25 4.11
CA PRO A 321 -15.06 13.50 3.03
C PRO A 321 -13.55 13.75 2.89
N LYS A 322 -13.02 14.86 3.38
CA LYS A 322 -11.57 15.19 3.42
C LYS A 322 -10.94 14.95 4.80
N TYR A 323 -11.64 14.20 5.65
CA TYR A 323 -11.25 13.78 6.97
C TYR A 323 -11.10 14.92 7.98
N LYS A 324 -11.26 14.56 9.24
CA LYS A 324 -11.15 15.44 10.41
C LYS A 324 -10.62 14.66 11.61
N ILE A 325 -10.24 15.38 12.68
CA ILE A 325 -9.84 14.76 13.94
C ILE A 325 -10.93 15.02 14.98
N VAL A 326 -11.38 13.95 15.65
CA VAL A 326 -12.42 13.98 16.67
C VAL A 326 -11.92 13.36 17.96
N ARG A 327 -12.64 13.62 19.06
CA ARG A 327 -12.38 13.06 20.37
C ARG A 327 -13.64 12.54 21.02
N VAL A 328 -13.51 11.45 21.78
CA VAL A 328 -14.59 10.83 22.55
C VAL A 328 -14.05 10.27 23.86
N ASP A 329 -14.81 10.37 24.94
CA ASP A 329 -14.54 9.63 26.18
C ASP A 329 -15.30 8.30 26.14
N LEU A 330 -14.61 7.17 26.36
CA LEU A 330 -15.23 5.85 26.43
C LEU A 330 -16.26 5.73 27.58
N LYS A 331 -16.22 6.63 28.57
CA LYS A 331 -17.25 6.74 29.62
C LYS A 331 -18.56 7.38 29.11
N GLU A 332 -18.48 8.20 28.06
CA GLU A 332 -19.60 8.87 27.41
C GLU A 332 -19.51 8.69 25.87
N PRO A 333 -19.61 7.45 25.36
CA PRO A 333 -19.22 7.08 23.99
C PRO A 333 -20.09 7.69 22.88
N THR A 334 -21.16 8.42 23.25
CA THR A 334 -22.04 9.14 22.32
C THR A 334 -21.66 10.61 22.15
N ALA A 335 -20.80 11.17 23.01
CA ALA A 335 -20.42 12.58 23.03
C ALA A 335 -19.11 12.81 22.27
N TRP A 336 -19.19 12.89 20.94
CA TRP A 336 -18.04 13.16 20.07
C TRP A 336 -17.86 14.67 19.87
N ALA A 337 -16.61 15.13 19.94
CA ALA A 337 -16.25 16.53 19.71
C ALA A 337 -15.13 16.65 18.68
N ASP A 338 -15.26 17.58 17.74
CA ASP A 338 -14.20 17.86 16.78
C ASP A 338 -13.01 18.54 17.47
N VAL A 339 -11.81 18.03 17.20
CA VAL A 339 -10.52 18.61 17.61
C VAL A 339 -9.92 19.41 16.44
N LEU A 340 -9.95 18.84 15.24
CA LEU A 340 -9.52 19.49 14.01
C LEU A 340 -10.64 19.33 12.99
N GLN A 341 -11.19 20.44 12.51
CA GLN A 341 -12.25 20.45 11.51
C GLN A 341 -11.74 19.98 10.15
N GLU A 342 -12.67 19.51 9.31
CA GLU A 342 -12.39 19.21 7.90
C GLU A 342 -11.85 20.47 7.19
N SER A 343 -10.83 20.32 6.34
CA SER A 343 -10.34 21.41 5.52
C SER A 343 -11.27 21.62 4.32
N GLU A 344 -11.54 22.88 3.96
CA GLU A 344 -12.37 23.20 2.78
C GLU A 344 -11.77 22.66 1.48
N LYS A 345 -10.43 22.55 1.41
CA LYS A 345 -9.71 22.19 0.18
C LYS A 345 -8.95 20.87 0.30
N ASP A 346 -8.17 20.70 1.35
CA ASP A 346 -7.10 19.70 1.41
C ASP A 346 -7.55 18.43 2.15
N VAL A 347 -7.04 17.28 1.73
CA VAL A 347 -7.36 16.00 2.38
C VAL A 347 -6.41 15.80 3.56
N LEU A 348 -6.94 15.60 4.77
CA LEU A 348 -6.14 15.14 5.90
C LEU A 348 -5.84 13.65 5.72
N GLU A 349 -4.63 13.33 5.28
CA GLU A 349 -4.23 11.97 4.88
C GLU A 349 -3.77 11.14 6.08
N SER A 350 -3.03 11.74 7.01
CA SER A 350 -2.57 11.06 8.22
C SER A 350 -2.35 12.03 9.38
N ALA A 351 -2.38 11.47 10.60
CA ALA A 351 -2.09 12.19 11.83
C ALA A 351 -1.41 11.25 12.82
N CYS A 352 -0.32 11.69 13.45
CA CYS A 352 0.37 10.93 14.50
C CYS A 352 0.60 11.81 15.74
N ALA A 353 0.37 11.25 16.92
CA ALA A 353 0.70 11.90 18.18
C ALA A 353 2.20 11.80 18.47
N VAL A 354 2.79 12.91 18.89
CA VAL A 354 4.23 13.07 19.09
C VAL A 354 4.50 14.03 20.23
N ASN A 355 5.71 13.98 20.80
CA ASN A 355 6.18 14.91 21.83
C ASN A 355 5.17 15.16 22.97
N GLY A 356 4.52 14.09 23.43
CA GLY A 356 3.51 14.06 24.48
C GLY A 356 2.14 14.62 24.09
N ASN A 357 2.06 15.90 23.71
CA ASN A 357 0.81 16.61 23.46
C ASN A 357 0.78 17.36 22.11
N GLN A 358 1.61 16.94 21.16
CA GLN A 358 1.58 17.46 19.80
C GLN A 358 1.05 16.40 18.83
N LEU A 359 0.62 16.88 17.66
CA LEU A 359 0.24 16.10 16.50
C LEU A 359 1.08 16.55 15.32
N ILE A 360 1.68 15.61 14.58
CA ILE A 360 2.04 15.90 13.19
C ILE A 360 0.86 15.47 12.34
N VAL A 361 0.38 16.38 11.50
CA VAL A 361 -0.66 16.10 10.52
C VAL A 361 -0.13 16.31 9.11
N SER A 362 -0.56 15.43 8.22
CA SER A 362 -0.19 15.39 6.81
C SER A 362 -1.41 15.69 5.95
N TYR A 363 -1.38 16.82 5.27
CA TYR A 363 -2.40 17.20 4.29
C TYR A 363 -1.92 16.92 2.87
N LEU A 364 -2.84 16.50 2.02
CA LEU A 364 -2.66 16.44 0.58
C LEU A 364 -3.41 17.63 -0.07
N SER A 365 -2.65 18.61 -0.56
CA SER A 365 -3.16 19.80 -1.25
C SER A 365 -2.76 19.77 -2.71
N ASP A 366 -3.73 19.59 -3.62
CA ASP A 366 -3.48 19.40 -5.06
C ASP A 366 -2.36 18.38 -5.31
N VAL A 367 -2.45 17.22 -4.65
CA VAL A 367 -1.50 16.10 -4.75
C VAL A 367 -0.07 16.45 -4.29
N LYS A 368 0.08 17.43 -3.40
CA LYS A 368 1.34 17.80 -2.75
C LYS A 368 1.17 17.77 -1.24
N TYR A 369 2.15 17.20 -0.55
CA TYR A 369 2.10 17.10 0.90
C TYR A 369 2.36 18.46 1.57
N LEU A 370 1.63 18.70 2.65
CA LEU A 370 1.82 19.80 3.56
C LEU A 370 1.81 19.25 4.99
N LEU A 371 2.92 19.44 5.71
CA LEU A 371 3.08 18.97 7.08
C LEU A 371 2.87 20.11 8.09
N GLN A 372 2.08 19.84 9.12
CA GLN A 372 1.85 20.76 10.22
C GLN A 372 2.08 20.08 11.56
N VAL A 373 2.63 20.83 12.51
CA VAL A 373 2.61 20.48 13.93
C VAL A 373 1.44 21.21 14.56
N ARG A 374 0.58 20.47 15.25
CA ARG A 374 -0.62 20.98 15.93
C ARG A 374 -0.63 20.56 17.39
N ASP A 375 -1.38 21.27 18.21
CA ASP A 375 -1.64 20.86 19.59
C ASP A 375 -2.65 19.70 19.60
N LEU A 376 -2.30 18.59 20.27
CA LEU A 376 -3.14 17.38 20.31
C LEU A 376 -4.49 17.66 20.96
N LYS A 377 -4.53 18.54 21.96
CA LYS A 377 -5.75 18.78 22.74
C LYS A 377 -6.74 19.68 22.01
N THR A 378 -6.28 20.76 21.40
CA THR A 378 -7.09 21.84 20.82
C THR A 378 -7.13 21.82 19.30
N GLY A 379 -6.25 21.07 18.63
CA GLY A 379 -6.08 21.09 17.18
C GLY A 379 -5.45 22.37 16.62
N SER A 380 -5.06 23.31 17.49
CA SER A 380 -4.48 24.59 17.10
C SER A 380 -3.18 24.38 16.32
N LEU A 381 -3.00 25.15 15.24
CA LEU A 381 -1.76 25.15 14.49
C LEU A 381 -0.62 25.74 15.34
N LEU A 382 0.46 24.97 15.50
CA LEU A 382 1.68 25.42 16.17
C LEU A 382 2.73 25.84 15.14
N HIS A 383 3.03 24.94 14.19
CA HIS A 383 4.05 25.18 13.16
C HIS A 383 3.68 24.52 11.84
N GLN A 384 4.25 25.02 10.75
CA GLN A 384 4.28 24.33 9.47
C GLN A 384 5.70 23.83 9.22
N LEU A 385 5.86 22.55 8.91
CA LEU A 385 7.17 21.97 8.64
C LEU A 385 7.54 22.19 7.16
N PRO A 386 8.74 22.73 6.88
CA PRO A 386 9.15 22.99 5.50
C PRO A 386 9.53 21.69 4.80
N ILE A 387 8.76 21.31 3.79
CA ILE A 387 9.10 20.22 2.85
C ILE A 387 9.03 20.74 1.42
N GLU A 388 9.86 20.16 0.55
CA GLU A 388 9.80 20.43 -0.89
C GLU A 388 8.51 19.84 -1.51
N ILE A 389 8.25 20.17 -2.78
CA ILE A 389 7.16 19.54 -3.52
C ILE A 389 7.50 18.06 -3.76
N GLY A 390 6.73 17.19 -3.13
CA GLY A 390 6.88 15.75 -3.24
C GLY A 390 5.92 15.04 -2.31
N SER A 391 6.33 13.86 -1.86
CA SER A 391 5.57 12.98 -1.01
C SER A 391 6.29 12.72 0.28
N VAL A 392 5.55 12.75 1.38
CA VAL A 392 5.99 12.20 2.66
C VAL A 392 5.75 10.69 2.57
N SER A 393 6.82 9.90 2.49
CA SER A 393 6.72 8.44 2.33
C SER A 393 6.47 7.72 3.65
N GLU A 394 6.91 8.32 4.76
CA GLU A 394 6.77 7.76 6.10
C GLU A 394 6.98 8.84 7.16
N ILE A 395 6.34 8.67 8.32
CA ILE A 395 6.62 9.43 9.53
C ILE A 395 6.87 8.42 10.65
N SER A 396 8.12 8.35 11.10
CA SER A 396 8.53 7.47 12.18
C SER A 396 8.55 8.25 13.48
N ALA A 397 7.54 8.00 14.31
CA ALA A 397 7.38 8.61 15.62
C ALA A 397 6.46 7.77 16.53
N ARG A 398 6.64 7.90 17.83
CA ARG A 398 5.65 7.53 18.86
C ARG A 398 5.26 8.77 19.65
N ARG A 399 4.17 8.68 20.42
CA ARG A 399 3.72 9.80 21.25
C ARG A 399 4.78 10.33 22.20
N GLU A 400 5.63 9.46 22.75
CA GLU A 400 6.71 9.88 23.66
C GLU A 400 7.92 10.50 22.96
N ASP A 401 8.07 10.31 21.64
CA ASP A 401 9.25 10.75 20.91
C ASP A 401 9.17 12.25 20.61
N SER A 402 10.16 13.01 21.09
CA SER A 402 10.35 14.43 20.75
C SER A 402 11.19 14.63 19.50
N VAL A 403 11.91 13.60 19.06
CA VAL A 403 12.67 13.59 17.81
C VAL A 403 12.01 12.60 16.86
N VAL A 404 11.58 13.11 15.70
CA VAL A 404 10.85 12.34 14.69
C VAL A 404 11.66 12.26 13.41
N PHE A 405 11.40 11.22 12.61
CA PHE A 405 11.98 11.08 11.27
C PHE A 405 10.89 11.11 10.21
N ILE A 406 11.17 11.84 9.14
CA ILE A 406 10.22 12.04 8.03
C ILE A 406 10.94 11.63 6.76
N GLY A 407 10.47 10.55 6.13
CA GLY A 407 10.92 10.15 4.80
C GLY A 407 10.22 10.99 3.74
N PHE A 408 10.98 11.47 2.76
CA PHE A 408 10.50 12.31 1.67
C PHE A 408 11.05 11.84 0.33
N THR A 409 10.21 11.81 -0.70
CA THR A 409 10.62 11.52 -2.08
C THR A 409 9.88 12.42 -3.07
N SER A 410 10.41 12.56 -4.29
CA SER A 410 9.75 13.26 -5.38
C SER A 410 10.23 12.70 -6.70
N PHE A 411 9.67 13.16 -7.83
CA PHE A 411 10.05 12.65 -9.16
C PHE A 411 11.56 12.75 -9.45
N LEU A 412 12.22 13.79 -8.93
CA LEU A 412 13.64 14.08 -9.15
C LEU A 412 14.48 14.05 -7.86
N THR A 413 13.89 13.61 -6.75
CA THR A 413 14.55 13.50 -5.44
C THR A 413 14.44 12.05 -4.99
N PRO A 414 15.52 11.23 -5.11
CA PRO A 414 15.49 9.80 -4.78
C PRO A 414 14.93 9.50 -3.41
N GLY A 415 15.44 10.20 -2.40
CA GLY A 415 14.87 10.21 -1.07
C GLY A 415 15.67 11.13 -0.14
N ILE A 416 14.98 11.75 0.80
CA ILE A 416 15.55 12.52 1.90
C ILE A 416 14.89 12.02 3.17
N ILE A 417 15.70 11.71 4.18
CA ILE A 417 15.22 11.48 5.53
C ILE A 417 15.52 12.75 6.31
N TYR A 418 14.48 13.43 6.78
CA TYR A 418 14.61 14.53 7.71
C TYR A 418 14.56 14.02 9.14
N GLN A 419 15.36 14.62 10.01
CA GLN A 419 15.22 14.53 11.45
C GLN A 419 14.64 15.85 11.94
N CYS A 420 13.56 15.79 12.72
CA CYS A 420 12.95 16.97 13.30
C CYS A 420 12.87 16.83 14.82
N ASN A 421 13.47 17.78 15.54
CA ASN A 421 13.33 17.90 16.99
C ASN A 421 12.17 18.85 17.31
N LEU A 422 11.13 18.31 17.92
CA LEU A 422 9.92 19.00 18.35
C LEU A 422 9.98 19.47 19.80
N GLY A 423 11.00 19.07 20.57
CA GLY A 423 11.19 19.46 21.97
C GLY A 423 11.60 20.92 22.17
N THR A 424 11.87 21.64 21.08
CA THR A 424 12.23 23.07 21.07
C THR A 424 11.01 23.94 20.77
N GLU A 425 11.05 25.22 21.15
CA GLU A 425 9.95 26.18 20.88
C GLU A 425 9.66 26.33 19.37
N ILE A 426 10.71 26.24 18.55
CA ILE A 426 10.61 26.18 17.09
C ILE A 426 11.16 24.81 16.67
N PRO A 427 10.42 24.00 15.89
CA PRO A 427 10.90 22.71 15.40
C PRO A 427 12.22 22.86 14.65
N ASP A 428 13.24 22.11 15.08
CA ASP A 428 14.56 22.06 14.41
C ASP A 428 14.57 20.89 13.43
N MET A 429 14.36 21.18 12.16
CA MET A 429 14.31 20.18 11.08
C MET A 429 15.57 20.27 10.22
N LYS A 430 16.28 19.15 10.11
CA LYS A 430 17.50 19.02 9.30
C LYS A 430 17.48 17.75 8.47
N ILE A 431 18.26 17.76 7.38
CA ILE A 431 18.51 16.53 6.61
C ILE A 431 19.35 15.59 7.47
N PHE A 432 18.80 14.43 7.78
CA PHE A 432 19.51 13.33 8.44
C PHE A 432 20.30 12.51 7.42
N ARG A 433 19.64 12.14 6.32
CA ARG A 433 20.25 11.44 5.18
C ARG A 433 19.65 11.94 3.86
N GLU A 434 20.49 12.04 2.84
CA GLU A 434 20.08 12.32 1.47
C GLU A 434 20.56 11.19 0.57
N ILE A 435 19.64 10.60 -0.19
CA ILE A 435 19.93 9.52 -1.13
C ILE A 435 20.36 10.14 -2.46
N VAL A 436 21.60 9.88 -2.85
CA VAL A 436 22.20 10.40 -4.08
C VAL A 436 22.35 9.27 -5.10
N VAL A 437 21.85 9.48 -6.31
CA VAL A 437 22.02 8.56 -7.43
C VAL A 437 23.25 8.98 -8.25
N PRO A 438 24.30 8.15 -8.34
CA PRO A 438 25.52 8.49 -9.06
C PRO A 438 25.24 8.86 -10.53
N GLY A 439 25.77 10.01 -10.96
CA GLY A 439 25.65 10.49 -12.34
C GLY A 439 24.26 11.01 -12.73
N PHE A 440 23.31 11.11 -11.79
CA PHE A 440 22.02 11.75 -12.02
C PHE A 440 22.07 13.24 -11.62
N ASP A 441 21.94 14.12 -12.61
CA ASP A 441 21.77 15.55 -12.38
C ASP A 441 20.30 15.93 -12.52
N ARG A 442 19.62 16.19 -11.39
CA ARG A 442 18.22 16.60 -11.37
C ARG A 442 17.95 17.92 -12.11
N SER A 443 18.98 18.76 -12.29
CA SER A 443 18.84 20.05 -12.96
C SER A 443 18.61 19.93 -14.48
N GLU A 444 18.90 18.77 -15.08
CA GLU A 444 18.60 18.45 -16.49
C GLU A 444 17.09 18.31 -16.76
N PHE A 445 16.27 18.16 -15.71
CA PHE A 445 14.85 17.83 -15.80
C PHE A 445 13.97 18.93 -15.20
N HIS A 446 12.70 18.91 -15.56
CA HIS A 446 11.66 19.69 -14.90
C HIS A 446 10.44 18.82 -14.61
N VAL A 447 9.72 19.20 -13.56
CA VAL A 447 8.41 18.67 -13.21
C VAL A 447 7.41 19.81 -13.34
N LYS A 448 6.31 19.56 -14.02
CA LYS A 448 5.18 20.48 -14.12
C LYS A 448 3.93 19.78 -13.64
N GLN A 449 3.05 20.50 -12.95
CA GLN A 449 1.69 20.06 -12.70
C GLN A 449 0.74 20.87 -13.57
N ASP A 450 -0.11 20.19 -14.32
CA ASP A 450 -1.18 20.78 -15.11
C ASP A 450 -2.54 20.24 -14.64
N PHE A 451 -3.62 20.96 -15.01
CA PHE A 451 -5.00 20.55 -14.76
C PHE A 451 -5.72 20.33 -16.08
N VAL A 452 -5.92 19.06 -16.42
CA VAL A 452 -6.57 18.63 -17.66
C VAL A 452 -8.08 18.64 -17.48
N THR A 453 -8.83 19.10 -18.48
CA THR A 453 -10.30 19.00 -18.45
C THR A 453 -10.72 17.62 -18.95
N SER A 454 -11.42 16.87 -18.10
CA SER A 454 -12.10 15.62 -18.45
C SER A 454 -13.34 15.89 -19.31
N LYS A 455 -13.90 14.83 -19.88
CA LYS A 455 -15.11 14.86 -20.74
C LYS A 455 -16.31 15.58 -20.13
N ASP A 456 -16.48 15.50 -18.81
CA ASP A 456 -17.58 16.15 -18.08
C ASP A 456 -17.24 17.54 -17.53
N GLY A 457 -16.06 18.09 -17.86
CA GLY A 457 -15.60 19.39 -17.41
C GLY A 457 -14.72 19.36 -16.16
N THR A 458 -14.66 18.22 -15.44
CA THR A 458 -13.85 18.06 -14.21
C THR A 458 -12.38 18.33 -14.49
N LYS A 459 -11.69 19.02 -13.58
CA LYS A 459 -10.25 19.28 -13.67
C LYS A 459 -9.46 18.16 -13.02
N ILE A 460 -8.64 17.46 -13.79
CA ILE A 460 -7.82 16.33 -13.38
C ILE A 460 -6.37 16.81 -13.23
N PRO A 461 -5.75 16.73 -12.03
CA PRO A 461 -4.34 17.04 -11.88
C PRO A 461 -3.50 16.00 -12.64
N MET A 462 -2.46 16.47 -13.30
CA MET A 462 -1.50 15.62 -13.98
C MET A 462 -0.08 16.18 -13.81
N PHE A 463 0.83 15.33 -13.35
CA PHE A 463 2.25 15.66 -13.33
C PHE A 463 2.91 15.23 -14.63
N ILE A 464 3.79 16.08 -15.16
CA ILE A 464 4.58 15.84 -16.36
C ILE A 464 6.06 16.01 -15.99
N VAL A 465 6.86 14.99 -16.28
CA VAL A 465 8.31 14.95 -16.05
C VAL A 465 9.01 14.80 -17.39
N ALA A 466 9.88 15.76 -17.71
CA ALA A 466 10.64 15.76 -18.96
C ALA A 466 12.02 16.41 -18.77
N LYS A 467 12.91 16.23 -19.76
CA LYS A 467 14.11 17.05 -19.85
C LYS A 467 13.73 18.52 -20.03
N LYS A 468 14.55 19.45 -19.54
CA LYS A 468 14.35 20.88 -19.81
C LYS A 468 14.44 21.18 -21.31
N ASP A 469 13.75 22.26 -21.69
CA ASP A 469 13.82 22.86 -23.02
C ASP A 469 13.46 21.92 -24.18
N ILE A 470 12.58 20.94 -23.92
CA ILE A 470 12.01 20.10 -24.98
C ILE A 470 11.10 20.92 -25.90
N THR A 471 11.04 20.53 -27.17
CA THR A 471 10.15 21.16 -28.16
C THR A 471 8.82 20.41 -28.19
N LEU A 472 7.70 21.11 -28.02
CA LEU A 472 6.37 20.51 -28.06
C LEU A 472 5.87 20.36 -29.52
N ASP A 473 6.52 19.47 -30.29
CA ASP A 473 6.22 19.20 -31.71
C ASP A 473 5.62 17.79 -31.95
N GLY A 474 5.26 17.08 -30.88
CA GLY A 474 4.72 15.72 -30.89
C GLY A 474 5.76 14.63 -31.16
N SER A 475 7.05 14.97 -31.19
CA SER A 475 8.12 14.01 -31.52
C SER A 475 8.51 13.09 -30.37
N HIS A 476 8.22 13.45 -29.11
CA HIS A 476 8.68 12.67 -27.96
C HIS A 476 7.86 11.40 -27.74
N PRO A 477 8.49 10.26 -27.42
CA PRO A 477 7.78 9.14 -26.80
C PRO A 477 7.24 9.57 -25.45
N CYS A 478 6.08 9.04 -25.07
CA CYS A 478 5.45 9.39 -23.81
C CYS A 478 4.97 8.14 -23.07
N LEU A 479 5.14 8.15 -21.74
CA LEU A 479 4.64 7.12 -20.84
C LEU A 479 3.65 7.78 -19.87
N LEU A 480 2.37 7.46 -20.01
CA LEU A 480 1.29 7.92 -19.15
C LEU A 480 0.89 6.82 -18.17
N TYR A 481 1.02 7.09 -16.87
CA TYR A 481 0.68 6.18 -15.79
C TYR A 481 -0.60 6.62 -15.06
N GLY A 482 -1.42 5.64 -14.65
CA GLY A 482 -2.63 5.89 -13.87
C GLY A 482 -3.08 4.69 -13.03
N TYR A 483 -3.94 4.94 -12.04
CA TYR A 483 -4.55 3.92 -11.19
C TYR A 483 -6.07 4.09 -11.08
N GLY A 484 -6.56 5.13 -10.38
CA GLY A 484 -7.99 5.51 -10.35
C GLY A 484 -8.91 4.51 -9.68
N GLY A 485 -8.73 4.26 -8.37
CA GLY A 485 -9.58 3.38 -7.59
C GLY A 485 -9.13 3.22 -6.14
N PHE A 486 -10.02 2.65 -5.31
CA PHE A 486 -9.73 2.23 -3.93
C PHE A 486 -9.24 3.33 -2.98
N ASN A 487 -9.59 4.60 -3.26
CA ASN A 487 -9.16 5.75 -2.47
C ASN A 487 -7.62 5.91 -2.40
N ILE A 488 -6.89 5.25 -3.31
CA ILE A 488 -5.43 5.29 -3.34
C ILE A 488 -4.97 6.58 -4.00
N ASN A 489 -4.07 7.30 -3.31
CA ASN A 489 -3.41 8.50 -3.82
C ASN A 489 -2.19 8.13 -4.66
N ILE A 490 -2.08 8.61 -5.90
CA ILE A 490 -0.87 8.46 -6.71
C ILE A 490 0.00 9.71 -6.61
N THR A 491 0.84 9.78 -5.60
CA THR A 491 1.62 10.97 -5.27
C THR A 491 3.00 10.95 -5.95
N PRO A 492 3.76 12.06 -5.99
CA PRO A 492 5.10 12.09 -6.58
C PRO A 492 6.06 11.05 -5.97
N TYR A 493 6.77 10.28 -6.79
CA TYR A 493 7.81 9.37 -6.31
C TYR A 493 8.96 9.22 -7.30
N PHE A 494 10.14 8.88 -6.77
CA PHE A 494 11.32 8.62 -7.58
C PHE A 494 11.29 7.21 -8.19
N SER A 495 11.68 7.11 -9.46
CA SER A 495 11.86 5.82 -10.13
C SER A 495 13.08 5.86 -11.03
N VAL A 496 14.08 5.03 -10.72
CA VAL A 496 15.30 4.88 -11.54
C VAL A 496 14.94 4.57 -12.99
N SER A 497 14.03 3.61 -13.22
CA SER A 497 13.62 3.21 -14.57
C SER A 497 13.02 4.38 -15.35
N ARG A 498 12.17 5.20 -14.73
CA ARG A 498 11.57 6.37 -15.38
C ARG A 498 12.61 7.43 -15.71
N ILE A 499 13.54 7.70 -14.80
CA ILE A 499 14.66 8.61 -15.06
C ILE A 499 15.52 8.13 -16.23
N VAL A 500 15.82 6.83 -16.32
CA VAL A 500 16.57 6.26 -17.46
C VAL A 500 15.81 6.49 -18.77
N LEU A 501 14.50 6.23 -18.80
CA LEU A 501 13.66 6.46 -19.97
C LEU A 501 13.65 7.95 -20.38
N THR A 502 13.41 8.86 -19.43
CA THR A 502 13.39 10.31 -19.70
C THR A 502 14.76 10.80 -20.18
N ARG A 503 15.86 10.35 -19.55
CA ARG A 503 17.21 10.83 -19.85
C ARG A 503 17.74 10.33 -21.19
N HIS A 504 17.62 9.03 -21.43
CA HIS A 504 18.32 8.35 -22.54
C HIS A 504 17.43 8.11 -23.76
N LEU A 505 16.11 8.03 -23.57
CA LEU A 505 15.15 7.83 -24.67
C LEU A 505 14.30 9.08 -24.95
N GLY A 506 14.50 10.15 -24.18
CA GLY A 506 13.74 11.40 -24.33
C GLY A 506 12.25 11.25 -24.04
N VAL A 507 11.89 10.26 -23.20
CA VAL A 507 10.50 9.97 -22.83
C VAL A 507 9.94 11.08 -21.94
N VAL A 508 8.77 11.60 -22.31
CA VAL A 508 7.95 12.41 -21.40
C VAL A 508 7.17 11.46 -20.50
N PHE A 509 7.46 11.47 -19.21
CA PHE A 509 6.74 10.66 -18.23
C PHE A 509 5.60 11.48 -17.62
N SER A 510 4.42 10.89 -17.43
CA SER A 510 3.28 11.60 -16.84
C SER A 510 2.47 10.71 -15.91
N ILE A 511 1.93 11.31 -14.85
CA ILE A 511 0.99 10.67 -13.92
C ILE A 511 -0.30 11.46 -13.94
N ALA A 512 -1.41 10.81 -14.27
CA ALA A 512 -2.74 11.40 -14.17
C ALA A 512 -3.42 10.97 -12.87
N ASN A 513 -3.74 11.93 -12.01
CA ASN A 513 -4.45 11.74 -10.75
C ASN A 513 -5.96 11.72 -10.98
N ILE A 514 -6.40 10.69 -11.71
CA ILE A 514 -7.79 10.48 -12.15
C ILE A 514 -8.74 10.15 -10.98
N ARG A 515 -10.05 10.32 -11.18
CA ARG A 515 -11.06 9.97 -10.18
C ARG A 515 -11.04 8.48 -9.82
N GLY A 516 -11.56 8.18 -8.62
CA GLY A 516 -11.47 6.85 -8.01
C GLY A 516 -10.34 6.74 -6.99
N GLY A 517 -9.29 7.55 -7.10
CA GLY A 517 -8.29 7.75 -6.04
C GLY A 517 -8.83 8.63 -4.90
N GLY A 518 -7.97 8.94 -3.92
CA GLY A 518 -8.32 9.71 -2.73
C GLY A 518 -7.83 11.16 -2.75
N GLU A 519 -7.29 11.65 -3.88
CA GLU A 519 -6.49 12.88 -3.91
C GLU A 519 -7.25 14.14 -3.49
N TYR A 520 -8.58 14.13 -3.62
CA TYR A 520 -9.49 15.18 -3.16
C TYR A 520 -10.56 14.68 -2.19
N GLY A 521 -10.30 13.54 -1.54
CA GLY A 521 -11.15 12.95 -0.50
C GLY A 521 -12.18 11.97 -1.05
N GLU A 522 -13.11 11.57 -0.19
CA GLU A 522 -14.05 10.49 -0.46
C GLU A 522 -14.97 10.77 -1.66
N GLU A 523 -15.28 12.05 -1.93
CA GLU A 523 -16.07 12.44 -3.10
C GLU A 523 -15.34 12.15 -4.42
N TRP A 524 -14.01 12.36 -4.45
CA TRP A 524 -13.17 12.04 -5.61
C TRP A 524 -13.12 10.53 -5.86
N HIS A 525 -13.03 9.76 -4.77
CA HIS A 525 -13.09 8.31 -4.82
C HIS A 525 -14.45 7.83 -5.36
N LYS A 526 -15.56 8.27 -4.76
CA LYS A 526 -16.92 7.91 -5.18
C LYS A 526 -17.22 8.35 -6.61
N ALA A 527 -16.64 9.45 -7.09
CA ALA A 527 -16.82 9.95 -8.45
C ALA A 527 -16.15 9.08 -9.54
N GLY A 528 -15.29 8.11 -9.17
CA GLY A 528 -14.68 7.14 -10.08
C GLY A 528 -14.87 5.68 -9.64
N SER A 529 -15.92 5.39 -8.86
CA SER A 529 -16.21 4.06 -8.32
C SER A 529 -17.63 3.60 -8.68
N LEU A 530 -17.90 2.30 -8.53
CA LEU A 530 -19.23 1.70 -8.78
C LEU A 530 -19.77 2.11 -10.16
N ALA A 531 -21.04 2.50 -10.26
CA ALA A 531 -21.69 3.02 -11.46
C ALA A 531 -20.96 4.20 -12.16
N ARG A 532 -20.03 4.87 -11.47
CA ARG A 532 -19.24 5.99 -12.01
C ARG A 532 -17.82 5.60 -12.44
N LYS A 533 -17.45 4.32 -12.41
CA LYS A 533 -16.10 3.87 -12.82
C LYS A 533 -15.70 4.33 -14.22
N GLN A 534 -16.63 4.48 -15.15
CA GLN A 534 -16.34 4.99 -16.50
C GLN A 534 -15.67 6.38 -16.47
N ASN A 535 -15.94 7.19 -15.45
CA ASN A 535 -15.31 8.48 -15.29
C ASN A 535 -13.79 8.37 -15.15
N CYS A 536 -13.26 7.32 -14.50
CA CYS A 536 -11.81 7.18 -14.38
C CYS A 536 -11.15 6.86 -15.74
N PHE A 537 -11.84 6.09 -16.59
CA PHE A 537 -11.38 5.82 -17.95
C PHE A 537 -11.44 7.08 -18.82
N ASP A 538 -12.54 7.84 -18.72
CA ASP A 538 -12.73 9.11 -19.43
C ASP A 538 -11.67 10.15 -19.01
N ASP A 539 -11.37 10.26 -17.71
CA ASP A 539 -10.31 11.13 -17.17
C ASP A 539 -8.93 10.79 -17.76
N PHE A 540 -8.61 9.50 -17.83
CA PHE A 540 -7.32 9.02 -18.32
C PHE A 540 -7.18 9.21 -19.84
N ILE A 541 -8.27 9.00 -20.59
CA ILE A 541 -8.34 9.30 -22.02
C ILE A 541 -8.16 10.81 -22.25
N SER A 542 -8.81 11.68 -21.46
CA SER A 542 -8.61 13.12 -21.57
C SER A 542 -7.18 13.56 -21.26
N ALA A 543 -6.51 12.93 -20.29
CA ALA A 543 -5.08 13.13 -20.03
C ALA A 543 -4.21 12.76 -21.24
N ALA A 544 -4.50 11.64 -21.90
CA ALA A 544 -3.82 11.23 -23.14
C ALA A 544 -4.05 12.22 -24.29
N GLU A 545 -5.29 12.66 -24.51
CA GLU A 545 -5.65 13.65 -25.53
C GLU A 545 -4.98 15.01 -25.27
N TYR A 546 -4.84 15.41 -24.01
CA TYR A 546 -4.11 16.61 -23.62
C TYR A 546 -2.63 16.52 -24.01
N LEU A 547 -1.95 15.41 -23.68
CA LEU A 547 -0.54 15.21 -24.03
C LEU A 547 -0.31 15.23 -25.55
N VAL A 548 -1.26 14.72 -26.34
CA VAL A 548 -1.20 14.77 -27.81
C VAL A 548 -1.46 16.18 -28.33
N SER A 549 -2.54 16.83 -27.90
CA SER A 549 -2.97 18.13 -28.43
C SER A 549 -2.03 19.28 -28.07
N THR A 550 -1.35 19.20 -26.93
CA THR A 550 -0.35 20.18 -26.50
C THR A 550 1.03 19.96 -27.14
N GLY A 551 1.21 18.88 -27.91
CA GLY A 551 2.43 18.61 -28.64
C GLY A 551 3.52 17.93 -27.83
N TYR A 552 3.25 17.37 -26.65
CA TYR A 552 4.24 16.52 -25.98
C TYR A 552 4.51 15.26 -26.80
N THR A 553 3.46 14.64 -27.34
CA THR A 553 3.57 13.37 -28.06
C THR A 553 2.55 13.27 -29.20
N GLN A 554 2.41 12.07 -29.77
CA GLN A 554 1.41 11.72 -30.76
C GLN A 554 0.95 10.28 -30.52
N PRO A 555 -0.26 9.86 -30.97
CA PRO A 555 -0.86 8.59 -30.57
C PRO A 555 0.06 7.36 -30.70
N LYS A 556 0.72 7.19 -31.87
CA LYS A 556 1.67 6.09 -32.13
C LYS A 556 2.92 6.05 -31.24
N LYS A 557 3.16 7.09 -30.44
CA LYS A 557 4.30 7.24 -29.51
C LYS A 557 3.87 7.32 -28.05
N LEU A 558 2.57 7.25 -27.77
CA LEU A 558 2.03 7.25 -26.42
C LEU A 558 1.89 5.81 -25.91
N CYS A 559 2.56 5.53 -24.81
CA CYS A 559 2.44 4.30 -24.03
C CYS A 559 1.60 4.58 -22.79
N ILE A 560 0.64 3.72 -22.48
CA ILE A 560 -0.08 3.74 -21.20
C ILE A 560 0.34 2.58 -20.30
N GLU A 561 0.41 2.83 -19.00
CA GLU A 561 0.86 1.87 -17.99
C GLU A 561 -0.03 1.92 -16.74
N GLY A 562 -0.32 0.76 -16.16
CA GLY A 562 -1.04 0.65 -14.90
C GLY A 562 -1.00 -0.77 -14.33
N GLY A 563 -1.02 -0.88 -13.01
CA GLY A 563 -0.96 -2.15 -12.28
C GLY A 563 -2.22 -2.45 -11.47
N SER A 564 -2.62 -3.72 -11.38
CA SER A 564 -3.82 -4.16 -10.63
C SER A 564 -5.10 -3.46 -11.14
N ASN A 565 -5.72 -2.57 -10.37
CA ASN A 565 -6.81 -1.71 -10.86
C ASN A 565 -6.37 -0.79 -12.02
N GLY A 566 -5.12 -0.34 -12.02
CA GLY A 566 -4.51 0.35 -13.17
C GLY A 566 -4.37 -0.55 -14.41
N GLY A 567 -4.25 -1.87 -14.22
CA GLY A 567 -4.27 -2.83 -15.33
C GLY A 567 -5.65 -2.92 -15.98
N LEU A 568 -6.73 -2.91 -15.17
CA LEU A 568 -8.10 -2.76 -15.65
C LEU A 568 -8.27 -1.45 -16.43
N LEU A 569 -7.78 -0.33 -15.88
CA LEU A 569 -7.78 0.97 -16.55
C LEU A 569 -7.15 0.88 -17.95
N VAL A 570 -5.95 0.33 -18.05
CA VAL A 570 -5.26 0.15 -19.33
C VAL A 570 -6.09 -0.70 -20.30
N GLY A 571 -6.60 -1.85 -19.83
CA GLY A 571 -7.43 -2.76 -20.62
C GLY A 571 -8.71 -2.09 -21.15
N ALA A 572 -9.40 -1.33 -20.30
CA ALA A 572 -10.60 -0.59 -20.69
C ALA A 572 -10.28 0.51 -21.71
N CYS A 573 -9.22 1.28 -21.51
CA CYS A 573 -8.84 2.37 -22.41
C CYS A 573 -8.42 1.87 -23.80
N ILE A 574 -7.66 0.77 -23.91
CA ILE A 574 -7.33 0.21 -25.23
C ILE A 574 -8.54 -0.38 -25.95
N ASN A 575 -9.55 -0.85 -25.23
CA ASN A 575 -10.80 -1.31 -25.84
C ASN A 575 -11.65 -0.15 -26.35
N GLN A 576 -11.67 0.97 -25.62
CA GLN A 576 -12.51 2.13 -25.94
C GLN A 576 -11.87 3.09 -26.95
N ARG A 577 -10.56 3.32 -26.86
CA ARG A 577 -9.79 4.27 -27.69
C ARG A 577 -8.44 3.70 -28.15
N PRO A 578 -8.43 2.57 -28.89
CA PRO A 578 -7.19 1.98 -29.40
C PRO A 578 -6.44 2.92 -30.37
N ASP A 579 -7.13 3.90 -30.96
CA ASP A 579 -6.55 4.90 -31.85
C ASP A 579 -5.56 5.86 -31.16
N LEU A 580 -5.65 6.00 -29.84
CA LEU A 580 -4.85 6.96 -29.07
C LEU A 580 -3.49 6.44 -28.61
N PHE A 581 -3.27 5.12 -28.65
CA PHE A 581 -2.12 4.50 -27.97
C PHE A 581 -1.27 3.67 -28.94
N GLY A 582 0.04 3.87 -28.88
CA GLY A 582 1.02 3.06 -29.61
C GLY A 582 1.52 1.85 -28.81
N CYS A 583 1.35 1.86 -27.49
CA CYS A 583 1.78 0.80 -26.57
C CYS A 583 0.89 0.79 -25.31
N ALA A 584 0.69 -0.38 -24.71
CA ALA A 584 -0.07 -0.55 -23.49
C ALA A 584 0.57 -1.62 -22.60
N LEU A 585 0.80 -1.27 -21.33
CA LEU A 585 1.44 -2.11 -20.32
C LEU A 585 0.48 -2.31 -19.15
N ALA A 586 -0.33 -3.36 -19.22
CA ALA A 586 -1.25 -3.73 -18.16
C ALA A 586 -0.62 -4.77 -17.22
N HIS A 587 -0.16 -4.34 -16.05
CA HIS A 587 0.46 -5.21 -15.06
C HIS A 587 -0.59 -5.84 -14.15
N VAL A 588 -0.63 -7.18 -14.04
CA VAL A 588 -1.49 -7.93 -13.11
C VAL A 588 -2.94 -7.42 -13.04
N GLY A 589 -3.51 -7.07 -14.20
CA GLY A 589 -4.79 -6.37 -14.27
C GLY A 589 -5.99 -7.25 -13.94
N VAL A 590 -7.01 -6.65 -13.32
CA VAL A 590 -8.32 -7.31 -13.08
C VAL A 590 -9.13 -7.27 -14.37
N MET A 591 -9.04 -8.31 -15.21
CA MET A 591 -9.59 -8.29 -16.57
C MET A 591 -10.99 -8.89 -16.69
N ASP A 592 -11.35 -9.84 -15.81
CA ASP A 592 -12.70 -10.40 -15.75
C ASP A 592 -13.50 -9.74 -14.62
N MET A 593 -14.25 -8.70 -14.99
CA MET A 593 -15.07 -7.93 -14.05
C MET A 593 -16.35 -8.67 -13.59
N LEU A 594 -16.70 -9.79 -14.23
CA LEU A 594 -17.87 -10.60 -13.85
C LEU A 594 -17.52 -11.66 -12.80
N ARG A 595 -16.26 -12.09 -12.75
CA ARG A 595 -15.83 -13.24 -11.95
C ARG A 595 -14.76 -12.95 -10.92
N PHE A 596 -14.08 -11.79 -10.97
CA PHE A 596 -12.99 -11.48 -10.04
C PHE A 596 -13.34 -11.72 -8.56
N HIS A 597 -14.60 -11.49 -8.16
CA HIS A 597 -15.07 -11.67 -6.78
C HIS A 597 -15.08 -13.14 -6.30
N LYS A 598 -14.92 -14.11 -7.20
CA LYS A 598 -14.91 -15.54 -6.88
C LYS A 598 -13.52 -16.04 -6.46
N PHE A 599 -12.46 -15.27 -6.73
CA PHE A 599 -11.09 -15.72 -6.53
C PHE A 599 -10.40 -15.04 -5.35
N THR A 600 -9.70 -15.81 -4.53
CA THR A 600 -8.82 -15.36 -3.44
C THR A 600 -9.45 -14.26 -2.54
N ILE A 601 -9.01 -13.03 -2.74
CA ILE A 601 -9.41 -11.84 -1.98
C ILE A 601 -10.24 -10.89 -2.85
N GLY A 602 -10.55 -11.29 -4.09
CA GLY A 602 -11.36 -10.50 -5.01
C GLY A 602 -12.76 -10.20 -4.45
N PHE A 603 -13.26 -11.02 -3.52
CA PHE A 603 -14.49 -10.71 -2.81
C PHE A 603 -14.38 -9.44 -1.93
N PHE A 604 -13.20 -9.10 -1.39
CA PHE A 604 -12.99 -7.81 -0.71
C PHE A 604 -13.19 -6.64 -1.66
N ARG A 605 -12.81 -6.83 -2.93
CA ARG A 605 -12.93 -5.83 -3.98
C ARG A 605 -14.31 -5.82 -4.65
N SER A 606 -15.28 -6.62 -4.17
CA SER A 606 -16.59 -6.79 -4.81
C SER A 606 -17.44 -5.51 -4.89
N VAL A 607 -17.03 -4.45 -4.20
CA VAL A 607 -17.49 -3.07 -4.42
C VAL A 607 -17.19 -2.59 -5.87
N MET A 608 -16.36 -3.26 -6.67
CA MET A 608 -16.25 -2.99 -8.12
C MET A 608 -17.42 -3.53 -8.94
N SER A 609 -18.22 -4.47 -8.42
CA SER A 609 -19.15 -5.30 -9.20
C SER A 609 -20.59 -4.77 -9.29
N SER A 610 -20.95 -3.63 -8.69
CA SER A 610 -22.31 -3.07 -8.88
C SER A 610 -22.55 -2.47 -10.28
N MET A 611 -21.66 -2.76 -11.23
CA MET A 611 -21.51 -2.00 -12.47
C MET A 611 -21.99 -2.71 -13.73
N LEU A 612 -23.04 -3.53 -13.66
CA LEU A 612 -23.59 -4.14 -14.87
C LEU A 612 -25.11 -4.16 -14.99
N PHE A 613 -25.85 -3.52 -14.09
CA PHE A 613 -27.32 -3.54 -14.16
C PHE A 613 -27.95 -2.21 -13.73
N ILE A 614 -27.85 -1.19 -14.61
CA ILE A 614 -28.96 -0.26 -14.92
C ILE A 614 -28.98 -0.07 -16.43
#